data_AF-A0A7W0ZHR6-F1
#
_entry.id   AF-A0A7W0ZHR6-F1
#
_cell.length_a   1.000
_cell.length_b   1.000
_cell.length_c   1.000
_cell.angle_alpha   90.00
_cell.angle_beta   90.00
_cell.angle_gamma   90.00
#
_symmetry.space_group_name_H-M   'P 1'
#
loop_
_entity.id
_entity.type
_entity.pdbx_description
1 polymer ?
#
loop_
_entity_poly.entity_id
_entity_poly.type
_entity_poly.pdbx_seq_one_letter_code
_entity_poly.pdbx_strand_id
1 'polypeptide(L)'
;MAARADRTPRCVIIDEHPVVRQGVEALLENTWPGAVVASARNLEAALQAEAGAKPDIVVVDPWKSGADVGELVKRLREELGAPIVVFTADGGARLLSEALKAGVQGYVRKDSPSSDLIRAIEAARAGEFYVDPGLSSTIVLEEGDRTLSARQRQILQMLADGMQTDAVAKDLGLSTETIRTHTKRILAKLEASTRTQAVAIGIRYGLIN
;
A
#
# COMPACT_ATOMS: atom_id res chain seq x y z
N MET A 1 -0.91 -16.80 24.64
CA MET A 1 -2.31 -16.94 24.17
C MET A 1 -2.32 -17.62 22.79
N ALA A 2 -1.91 -18.88 22.71
CA ALA A 2 -1.84 -19.64 21.46
C ALA A 2 -2.93 -20.74 21.48
N ALA A 3 -4.10 -20.46 20.88
CA ALA A 3 -5.19 -21.45 20.75
C ALA A 3 -6.26 -21.11 19.68
N ARG A 4 -6.02 -20.18 18.74
CA ARG A 4 -7.04 -19.77 17.73
C ARG A 4 -6.86 -20.35 16.33
N ALA A 5 -5.81 -21.14 16.08
CA ALA A 5 -5.47 -21.63 14.74
C ALA A 5 -6.43 -22.72 14.21
N ASP A 6 -7.16 -23.42 15.08
CA ASP A 6 -7.96 -24.62 14.72
C ASP A 6 -9.49 -24.36 14.68
N ARG A 7 -9.93 -23.10 14.73
CA ARG A 7 -11.36 -22.75 14.58
C ARG A 7 -11.61 -22.12 13.22
N THR A 8 -12.72 -22.46 12.59
CA THR A 8 -13.23 -21.76 11.39
C THR A 8 -13.27 -20.26 11.67
N PRO A 9 -12.70 -19.43 10.77
CA PRO A 9 -12.55 -18.02 11.02
C PRO A 9 -13.90 -17.31 11.04
N ARG A 10 -14.05 -16.33 11.94
CA ARG A 10 -15.04 -15.27 11.78
C ARG A 10 -14.43 -14.09 11.04
N CYS A 11 -14.93 -13.82 9.84
CA CYS A 11 -14.44 -12.77 8.95
C CYS A 11 -15.47 -11.65 8.85
N VAL A 12 -15.01 -10.41 8.90
CA VAL A 12 -15.82 -9.23 8.59
C VAL A 12 -15.26 -8.58 7.34
N ILE A 13 -16.12 -8.34 6.34
CA ILE A 13 -15.77 -7.69 5.08
C ILE A 13 -16.44 -6.31 5.05
N ILE A 14 -15.66 -5.26 4.80
CA ILE A 14 -16.15 -3.89 4.71
C ILE A 14 -15.75 -3.33 3.36
N ASP A 15 -16.73 -3.17 2.47
CA ASP A 15 -16.53 -2.63 1.12
C ASP A 15 -17.86 -2.10 0.60
N GLU A 16 -17.93 -0.91 0.01
CA GLU A 16 -19.22 -0.42 -0.50
C GLU A 16 -19.66 -1.13 -1.80
N HIS A 17 -18.76 -1.77 -2.55
CA HIS A 17 -19.07 -2.52 -3.77
C HIS A 17 -19.76 -3.86 -3.46
N PRO A 18 -21.04 -4.07 -3.83
CA PRO A 18 -21.75 -5.32 -3.54
C PRO A 18 -21.12 -6.55 -4.20
N VAL A 19 -20.64 -6.42 -5.44
CA VAL A 19 -20.02 -7.52 -6.18
C VAL A 19 -18.71 -7.97 -5.54
N VAL A 20 -17.92 -7.03 -5.01
CA VAL A 20 -16.66 -7.36 -4.33
C VAL A 20 -16.96 -8.11 -3.03
N ARG A 21 -17.94 -7.66 -2.23
CA ARG A 21 -18.35 -8.37 -1.01
C ARG A 21 -18.76 -9.81 -1.31
N GLN A 22 -19.63 -10.03 -2.29
CA GLN A 22 -20.07 -11.38 -2.69
C GLN A 22 -18.91 -12.25 -3.18
N GLY A 23 -17.98 -11.68 -3.95
CA GLY A 23 -16.80 -12.41 -4.43
C GLY A 23 -15.87 -12.83 -3.29
N VAL A 24 -15.64 -11.94 -2.32
CA VAL A 24 -14.82 -12.25 -1.14
C VAL A 24 -15.54 -13.25 -0.24
N GLU A 25 -16.83 -13.10 0.02
CA GLU A 25 -17.64 -14.09 0.77
C GLU A 25 -17.50 -15.50 0.18
N ALA A 26 -17.76 -15.65 -1.12
CA ALA A 26 -17.65 -16.93 -1.80
C ALA A 26 -16.22 -17.50 -1.74
N LEU A 27 -15.19 -16.64 -1.85
CA LEU A 27 -13.80 -17.06 -1.73
C LEU A 27 -13.49 -17.61 -0.33
N LEU A 28 -13.94 -16.93 0.73
CA LEU A 28 -13.71 -17.33 2.11
C LEU A 28 -14.46 -18.62 2.46
N GLU A 29 -15.71 -18.75 2.03
CA GLU A 29 -16.53 -19.95 2.27
C GLU A 29 -15.96 -21.19 1.58
N ASN A 30 -15.43 -21.03 0.36
CA ASN A 30 -14.78 -22.11 -0.37
C ASN A 30 -13.43 -22.52 0.26
N THR A 31 -12.67 -21.55 0.77
CA THR A 31 -11.35 -21.79 1.37
C THR A 31 -11.48 -22.40 2.77
N TRP A 32 -12.44 -21.91 3.56
CA TRP A 32 -12.71 -22.37 4.92
C TRP A 32 -14.18 -22.75 5.08
N PRO A 33 -14.55 -23.99 4.72
CA PRO A 33 -15.91 -24.50 4.93
C PRO A 33 -16.35 -24.32 6.39
N GLY A 34 -17.47 -23.63 6.60
CA GLY A 34 -18.00 -23.31 7.94
C GLY A 34 -17.42 -22.04 8.59
N ALA A 35 -16.69 -21.21 7.84
CA ALA A 35 -16.37 -19.85 8.24
C ALA A 35 -17.65 -19.01 8.44
N VAL A 36 -17.62 -18.11 9.41
CA VAL A 36 -18.69 -17.12 9.61
C VAL A 36 -18.26 -15.84 8.92
N VAL A 37 -18.94 -15.50 7.82
CA VAL A 37 -18.62 -14.28 7.05
C VAL A 37 -19.75 -13.29 7.20
N ALA A 38 -19.42 -12.09 7.69
CA ALA A 38 -20.33 -10.95 7.72
C ALA A 38 -19.80 -9.89 6.78
N SER A 39 -20.67 -9.29 5.97
CA SER A 39 -20.26 -8.20 5.09
C SER A 39 -21.11 -6.95 5.27
N ALA A 40 -20.46 -5.81 5.13
CA ALA A 40 -21.03 -4.51 5.36
C ALA A 40 -20.52 -3.51 4.34
N ARG A 41 -21.34 -2.51 4.03
CA ARG A 41 -20.98 -1.44 3.09
C ARG A 41 -20.04 -0.38 3.68
N ASN A 42 -19.95 -0.31 5.00
CA ASN A 42 -19.14 0.65 5.76
C ASN A 42 -18.99 0.16 7.22
N LEU A 43 -18.18 0.88 8.00
CA LEU A 43 -17.90 0.57 9.40
C LEU A 43 -19.17 0.59 10.25
N GLU A 44 -20.02 1.61 10.10
CA GLU A 44 -21.23 1.76 10.90
C GLU A 44 -22.18 0.57 10.73
N ALA A 45 -22.37 0.12 9.48
CA ALA A 45 -23.17 -1.08 9.19
C ALA A 45 -22.50 -2.34 9.75
N ALA A 46 -21.16 -2.43 9.74
CA ALA A 46 -20.44 -3.55 10.32
C ALA A 46 -20.65 -3.63 11.84
N LEU A 47 -20.54 -2.50 12.55
CA LEU A 47 -20.74 -2.45 14.00
C LEU A 47 -22.17 -2.75 14.41
N GLN A 48 -23.16 -2.35 13.60
CA GLN A 48 -24.56 -2.69 13.84
C GLN A 48 -24.84 -4.19 13.64
N ALA A 49 -24.28 -4.79 12.59
CA ALA A 49 -24.48 -6.20 12.27
C ALA A 49 -23.71 -7.13 13.22
N GLU A 50 -22.51 -6.73 13.64
CA GLU A 50 -21.58 -7.54 14.43
C GLU A 50 -21.42 -7.03 15.87
N ALA A 51 -22.45 -6.38 16.42
CA ALA A 51 -22.42 -5.84 17.77
C ALA A 51 -22.06 -6.92 18.81
N GLY A 52 -20.88 -6.82 19.42
CA GLY A 52 -20.37 -7.78 20.40
C GLY A 52 -19.71 -9.03 19.82
N ALA A 53 -19.63 -9.16 18.49
CA ALA A 53 -18.85 -10.21 17.85
C ALA A 53 -17.35 -9.91 17.98
N LYS A 54 -16.55 -10.98 18.15
CA LYS A 54 -15.09 -10.90 18.14
C LYS A 54 -14.59 -11.53 16.84
N PRO A 55 -14.45 -10.76 15.75
CA PRO A 55 -13.92 -11.29 14.51
C PRO A 55 -12.48 -11.81 14.72
N ASP A 56 -12.13 -12.79 13.91
CA ASP A 56 -10.77 -13.31 13.82
C ASP A 56 -9.95 -12.54 12.77
N ILE A 57 -10.63 -11.89 11.81
CA ILE A 57 -10.03 -11.05 10.77
C ILE A 57 -11.04 -10.01 10.26
N VAL A 58 -10.53 -8.83 9.90
CA VAL A 58 -11.28 -7.80 9.16
C VAL A 58 -10.63 -7.59 7.80
N VAL A 59 -11.40 -7.70 6.73
CA VAL A 59 -11.01 -7.31 5.37
C VAL A 59 -11.71 -6.00 5.04
N VAL A 60 -10.97 -4.95 4.73
CA VAL A 60 -11.54 -3.62 4.50
C VAL A 60 -11.02 -2.98 3.22
N ASP A 61 -11.92 -2.43 2.41
CA ASP A 61 -11.59 -1.46 1.38
C ASP A 61 -11.68 -0.04 1.98
N PRO A 62 -10.56 0.70 2.05
CA PRO A 62 -10.56 2.10 2.44
C PRO A 62 -11.09 2.98 1.29
N TRP A 63 -12.35 2.83 0.92
CA TRP A 63 -12.94 3.67 -0.12
C TRP A 63 -13.06 5.12 0.38
N LYS A 64 -12.73 6.09 -0.48
CA LYS A 64 -12.91 7.55 -0.28
C LYS A 64 -12.03 8.17 0.80
N SER A 65 -11.04 7.47 1.33
CA SER A 65 -9.99 8.09 2.15
C SER A 65 -8.90 8.69 1.27
N GLY A 66 -9.26 9.73 0.51
CA GLY A 66 -8.29 10.79 0.23
C GLY A 66 -7.87 11.53 1.51
N ALA A 67 -8.52 11.23 2.64
CA ALA A 67 -8.15 11.58 3.99
C ALA A 67 -8.22 10.32 4.89
N ASP A 68 -7.04 9.93 5.37
CA ASP A 68 -6.67 9.14 6.56
C ASP A 68 -7.15 7.67 6.70
N VAL A 69 -6.52 6.75 5.95
CA VAL A 69 -6.57 5.30 6.24
C VAL A 69 -6.17 4.98 7.67
N GLY A 70 -5.29 5.79 8.26
CA GLY A 70 -4.87 5.64 9.64
C GLY A 70 -6.03 5.78 10.62
N GLU A 71 -6.93 6.75 10.40
CA GLU A 71 -8.13 6.94 11.21
C GLU A 71 -9.07 5.75 11.12
N LEU A 72 -9.33 5.25 9.90
CA LEU A 72 -10.18 4.07 9.68
C LEU A 72 -9.62 2.83 10.39
N VAL A 73 -8.33 2.55 10.21
CA VAL A 73 -7.65 1.40 10.83
C VAL A 73 -7.67 1.52 12.35
N LYS A 74 -7.45 2.72 12.89
CA LYS A 74 -7.52 3.00 14.31
C LYS A 74 -8.92 2.70 14.86
N ARG A 75 -9.97 3.23 14.23
CA ARG A 75 -11.37 2.99 14.64
C ARG A 75 -11.73 1.51 14.59
N LEU A 76 -11.36 0.81 13.51
CA LEU A 76 -11.58 -0.63 13.37
C LEU A 76 -10.90 -1.43 14.49
N ARG A 77 -9.67 -1.06 14.86
CA ARG A 77 -8.96 -1.73 15.95
C ARG A 77 -9.62 -1.48 17.30
N GLU A 78 -10.05 -0.25 17.58
CA GLU A 78 -10.71 0.12 18.83
C GLU A 78 -12.06 -0.59 19.00
N GLU A 79 -12.84 -0.70 17.92
CA GLU A 79 -14.20 -1.24 17.96
C GLU A 79 -14.26 -2.77 17.81
N LEU A 80 -13.42 -3.37 16.94
CA LEU A 80 -13.48 -4.79 16.61
C LEU A 80 -12.35 -5.63 17.20
N GLY A 81 -11.20 -5.02 17.53
CA GLY A 81 -10.09 -5.70 18.21
C GLY A 81 -9.48 -6.89 17.44
N ALA A 82 -9.58 -6.90 16.12
CA ALA A 82 -9.11 -7.97 15.25
C ALA A 82 -8.01 -7.49 14.29
N PRO A 83 -7.16 -8.38 13.78
CA PRO A 83 -6.20 -8.03 12.73
C PRO A 83 -6.92 -7.57 11.46
N ILE A 84 -6.28 -6.68 10.71
CA ILE A 84 -6.88 -5.98 9.57
C ILE A 84 -6.06 -6.25 8.31
N VAL A 85 -6.75 -6.65 7.24
CA VAL A 85 -6.22 -6.75 5.88
C VAL A 85 -6.90 -5.68 5.03
N VAL A 86 -6.10 -4.81 4.44
CA VAL A 86 -6.57 -3.83 3.44
C VAL A 86 -6.70 -4.53 2.09
N PHE A 87 -7.88 -4.43 1.48
CA PHE A 87 -8.18 -4.98 0.15
C PHE A 87 -8.73 -3.89 -0.76
N THR A 88 -7.87 -3.32 -1.60
CA THR A 88 -8.19 -2.06 -2.29
C THR A 88 -7.86 -2.09 -3.78
N ALA A 89 -8.54 -1.26 -4.57
CA ALA A 89 -8.16 -1.03 -5.96
C ALA A 89 -6.97 -0.07 -6.10
N ASP A 90 -6.63 0.68 -5.04
CA ASP A 90 -5.55 1.66 -5.04
C ASP A 90 -4.22 1.06 -4.53
N GLY A 91 -3.29 0.87 -5.46
CA GLY A 91 -1.94 0.39 -5.18
C GLY A 91 -0.91 1.49 -4.91
N GLY A 92 -1.34 2.72 -4.64
CA GLY A 92 -0.46 3.85 -4.40
C GLY A 92 0.44 3.66 -3.17
N ALA A 93 1.72 4.01 -3.32
CA ALA A 93 2.73 3.89 -2.26
C ALA A 93 2.30 4.57 -0.95
N ARG A 94 1.64 5.71 -1.07
CA ARG A 94 1.22 6.55 0.05
C ARG A 94 0.17 5.87 0.91
N LEU A 95 -0.84 5.30 0.27
CA LEU A 95 -1.93 4.60 0.94
C LEU A 95 -1.39 3.38 1.70
N LEU A 96 -0.44 2.68 1.08
CA LEU A 96 0.26 1.56 1.67
C LEU A 96 1.10 1.95 2.89
N SER A 97 1.88 3.02 2.81
CA SER A 97 2.67 3.54 3.94
C SER A 97 1.81 4.04 5.10
N GLU A 98 0.71 4.74 4.81
CA GLU A 98 -0.27 5.16 5.82
C GLU A 98 -0.90 3.95 6.51
N ALA A 99 -1.30 2.92 5.76
CA ALA A 99 -1.83 1.67 6.30
C ALA A 99 -0.81 0.92 7.17
N LEU A 100 0.45 0.84 6.72
CA LEU A 100 1.55 0.25 7.48
C LEU A 100 1.79 0.94 8.81
N LYS A 101 1.87 2.28 8.81
CA LYS A 101 2.03 3.09 10.03
C LYS A 101 0.86 2.93 10.98
N ALA A 102 -0.34 2.74 10.44
CA ALA A 102 -1.52 2.45 11.22
C ALA A 102 -1.49 1.05 11.84
N GLY A 103 -0.64 0.15 11.36
CA GLY A 103 -0.41 -1.19 11.90
C GLY A 103 -1.37 -2.24 11.37
N VAL A 104 -1.76 -2.16 10.09
CA VAL A 104 -2.48 -3.26 9.44
C VAL A 104 -1.58 -4.51 9.34
N GLN A 105 -2.20 -5.69 9.26
CA GLN A 105 -1.49 -6.98 9.17
C GLN A 105 -1.39 -7.48 7.72
N GLY A 106 -2.21 -6.93 6.81
CA GLY A 106 -2.17 -7.29 5.41
C GLY A 106 -2.50 -6.12 4.49
N TYR A 107 -1.93 -6.11 3.28
CA TYR A 107 -2.31 -5.20 2.21
C TYR A 107 -2.29 -5.92 0.86
N VAL A 108 -3.44 -5.95 0.18
CA VAL A 108 -3.65 -6.70 -1.06
C VAL A 108 -4.43 -5.84 -2.06
N ARG A 109 -4.10 -5.92 -3.35
CA ARG A 109 -4.87 -5.24 -4.38
C ARG A 109 -6.06 -6.09 -4.83
N LYS A 110 -7.13 -5.44 -5.27
CA LYS A 110 -8.33 -6.09 -5.82
C LYS A 110 -8.09 -6.83 -7.14
N ASP A 111 -7.03 -6.48 -7.86
CA ASP A 111 -6.63 -7.14 -9.10
C ASP A 111 -5.49 -8.16 -8.91
N SER A 112 -5.03 -8.37 -7.67
CA SER A 112 -4.12 -9.48 -7.35
C SER A 112 -4.84 -10.82 -7.47
N PRO A 113 -4.09 -11.93 -7.65
CA PRO A 113 -4.66 -13.26 -7.55
C PRO A 113 -5.41 -13.46 -6.23
N SER A 114 -6.57 -14.14 -6.26
CA SER A 114 -7.39 -14.40 -5.06
C SER A 114 -6.62 -15.15 -3.97
N SER A 115 -5.62 -15.96 -4.34
CA SER A 115 -4.71 -16.64 -3.40
C SER A 115 -3.93 -15.68 -2.51
N ASP A 116 -3.68 -14.46 -2.94
CA ASP A 116 -2.91 -13.48 -2.16
C ASP A 116 -3.76 -12.87 -1.04
N LEU A 117 -5.06 -12.70 -1.26
CA LEU A 117 -5.99 -12.33 -0.18
C LEU A 117 -6.06 -13.44 0.88
N ILE A 118 -6.10 -14.70 0.45
CA ILE A 118 -6.09 -15.85 1.38
C ILE A 118 -4.80 -15.87 2.21
N ARG A 119 -3.63 -15.75 1.56
CA ARG A 119 -2.33 -15.67 2.25
C ARG A 119 -2.25 -14.52 3.23
N ALA A 120 -2.78 -13.35 2.86
CA ALA A 120 -2.81 -12.19 3.74
C ALA A 120 -3.65 -12.44 4.99
N ILE A 121 -4.81 -13.09 4.84
CA ILE A 121 -5.68 -13.46 5.96
C ILE A 121 -5.00 -14.49 6.86
N GLU A 122 -4.34 -15.51 6.31
CA GLU A 122 -3.61 -16.52 7.07
C GLU A 122 -2.46 -15.90 7.87
N ALA A 123 -1.63 -15.09 7.22
CA ALA A 123 -0.52 -14.38 7.86
C ALA A 123 -1.04 -13.49 8.99
N ALA A 124 -2.07 -12.67 8.73
CA ALA A 124 -2.64 -11.77 9.71
C ALA A 124 -3.20 -12.50 10.95
N ARG A 125 -3.83 -13.67 10.75
CA ARG A 125 -4.31 -14.54 11.85
C ARG A 125 -3.17 -15.18 12.64
N ALA A 126 -2.02 -15.43 11.99
CA ALA A 126 -0.80 -15.91 12.65
C ALA A 126 -0.04 -14.77 13.38
N GLY A 127 -0.49 -13.52 13.25
CA GLY A 127 0.24 -12.35 13.76
C GLY A 127 1.42 -11.94 12.89
N GLU A 128 1.49 -12.46 11.67
CA GLU A 128 2.46 -12.12 10.66
C GLU A 128 1.95 -11.00 9.75
N PHE A 129 2.87 -10.36 9.04
CA PHE A 129 2.57 -9.27 8.14
C PHE A 129 2.67 -9.74 6.68
N TYR A 130 1.69 -9.36 5.85
CA TYR A 130 1.69 -9.69 4.42
C TYR A 130 1.48 -8.45 3.56
N VAL A 131 2.29 -8.34 2.51
CA VAL A 131 2.06 -7.38 1.42
C VAL A 131 2.05 -8.17 0.13
N ASP A 132 1.07 -7.89 -0.70
CA ASP A 132 1.09 -8.31 -2.10
C ASP A 132 2.47 -8.00 -2.73
N PRO A 133 3.16 -9.00 -3.33
CA PRO A 133 4.44 -8.81 -4.01
C PRO A 133 4.44 -7.71 -5.09
N GLY A 134 3.30 -7.46 -5.76
CA GLY A 134 3.14 -6.37 -6.71
C GLY A 134 3.18 -4.96 -6.09
N LEU A 135 3.04 -4.89 -4.76
CA LEU A 135 3.13 -3.67 -3.96
C LEU A 135 4.41 -3.57 -3.13
N SER A 136 5.11 -4.68 -2.87
CA SER A 136 6.36 -4.65 -2.11
C SER A 136 7.45 -3.83 -2.80
N SER A 137 7.48 -3.81 -4.15
CA SER A 137 8.34 -2.91 -4.93
C SER A 137 8.01 -1.43 -4.72
N THR A 138 6.80 -1.14 -4.29
CA THR A 138 6.27 0.21 -4.06
C THR A 138 6.59 0.72 -2.65
N ILE A 139 6.71 -0.16 -1.64
CA ILE A 139 7.10 0.18 -0.25
C ILE A 139 8.56 0.59 -0.17
N VAL A 140 9.44 -0.08 -0.91
CA VAL A 140 10.86 0.29 -1.02
C VAL A 140 11.02 1.73 -1.53
N LEU A 141 9.99 2.29 -2.17
CA LEU A 141 9.97 3.67 -2.66
C LEU A 141 9.48 4.69 -1.61
N GLU A 142 8.95 4.30 -0.45
CA GLU A 142 8.32 5.25 0.50
C GLU A 142 8.97 5.45 1.87
N GLU A 143 10.07 4.77 2.18
CA GLU A 143 10.95 5.23 3.28
C GLU A 143 11.76 6.51 2.94
N GLY A 144 11.53 7.11 1.76
CA GLY A 144 12.19 8.35 1.39
C GLY A 144 11.23 9.39 0.85
N ASP A 145 11.11 10.50 1.59
CA ASP A 145 10.92 11.85 1.03
C ASP A 145 12.00 12.22 -0.04
N ARG A 146 12.93 11.28 -0.28
CA ARG A 146 14.00 11.21 -1.28
C ARG A 146 13.60 10.57 -2.62
N THR A 147 12.35 10.13 -2.84
CA THR A 147 12.02 9.50 -4.12
C THR A 147 11.77 10.48 -5.26
N LEU A 148 12.63 10.31 -6.27
CA LEU A 148 12.51 10.96 -7.57
C LEU A 148 11.40 10.28 -8.39
N SER A 149 10.60 11.07 -9.09
CA SER A 149 9.67 10.55 -10.10
C SER A 149 10.43 9.83 -11.23
N ALA A 150 9.76 9.00 -12.03
CA ALA A 150 10.38 8.33 -13.17
C ALA A 150 11.13 9.33 -14.08
N ARG A 151 10.51 10.49 -14.33
CA ARG A 151 11.13 11.57 -15.12
C ARG A 151 12.34 12.18 -14.42
N GLN A 152 12.29 12.36 -13.10
CA GLN A 152 13.40 12.89 -12.32
C GLN A 152 14.58 11.89 -12.22
N ARG A 153 14.30 10.59 -12.14
CA ARG A 153 15.34 9.53 -12.20
C ARG A 153 15.99 9.48 -13.58
N GLN A 154 15.19 9.53 -14.64
CA GLN A 154 15.70 9.60 -16.01
C GLN A 154 16.65 10.80 -16.19
N ILE A 155 16.25 11.98 -15.70
CA ILE A 155 17.12 13.17 -15.71
C ILE A 155 18.37 12.93 -14.86
N LEU A 156 18.26 12.38 -13.65
CA LEU A 156 19.42 12.13 -12.79
C LEU A 156 20.40 11.11 -13.41
N GLN A 157 19.90 10.07 -14.09
CA GLN A 157 20.71 9.08 -14.81
C GLN A 157 21.50 9.74 -15.94
N MET A 158 20.84 10.51 -16.79
CA MET A 158 21.51 11.24 -17.88
C MET A 158 22.56 12.23 -17.35
N LEU A 159 22.30 12.82 -16.17
CA LEU A 159 23.27 13.64 -15.48
C LEU A 159 24.45 12.82 -14.90
N ALA A 160 24.23 11.57 -14.50
CA ALA A 160 25.28 10.64 -14.07
C ALA A 160 26.15 10.19 -15.26
N ASP A 161 25.54 10.01 -16.43
CA ASP A 161 26.19 9.66 -17.70
C ASP A 161 27.02 10.83 -18.30
N GLY A 162 27.11 11.96 -17.58
CA GLY A 162 27.91 13.11 -17.98
C GLY A 162 27.23 14.07 -18.96
N MET A 163 25.95 13.88 -19.28
CA MET A 163 25.25 14.75 -20.23
C MET A 163 25.11 16.18 -19.71
N GLN A 164 25.17 17.15 -20.62
CA GLN A 164 24.89 18.55 -20.31
C GLN A 164 23.38 18.84 -20.34
N THR A 165 22.95 19.87 -19.61
CA THR A 165 21.53 20.23 -19.42
C THR A 165 20.79 20.47 -20.73
N ASP A 166 21.47 21.02 -21.73
CA ASP A 166 20.99 21.26 -23.10
C ASP A 166 20.85 19.96 -23.90
N ALA A 167 21.80 19.04 -23.79
CA ALA A 167 21.71 17.71 -24.38
C ALA A 167 20.56 16.89 -23.78
N VAL A 168 20.38 16.95 -22.45
CA VAL A 168 19.25 16.33 -21.74
C VAL A 168 17.93 16.95 -22.22
N ALA A 169 17.86 18.27 -22.35
CA ALA A 169 16.66 18.95 -22.82
C ALA A 169 16.25 18.50 -24.23
N LYS A 170 17.23 18.42 -25.14
CA LYS A 170 17.03 17.97 -26.52
C LYS A 170 16.55 16.52 -26.61
N ASP A 171 17.20 15.61 -25.89
CA ASP A 171 16.87 14.19 -25.90
C ASP A 171 15.48 13.92 -25.29
N LEU A 172 15.11 14.71 -24.29
CA LEU A 172 13.83 14.60 -23.59
C LEU A 172 12.69 15.41 -24.23
N GLY A 173 12.95 16.17 -25.30
CA GLY A 173 11.96 17.03 -25.98
C GLY A 173 11.46 18.20 -25.11
N LEU A 174 12.29 18.70 -24.20
CA LEU A 174 11.94 19.75 -23.22
C LEU A 174 12.79 21.01 -23.42
N SER A 175 12.36 22.11 -22.78
CA SER A 175 13.20 23.32 -22.71
C SER A 175 14.34 23.15 -21.68
N THR A 176 15.45 23.85 -21.90
CA THR A 176 16.57 23.89 -20.96
C THR A 176 16.15 24.40 -19.57
N GLU A 177 15.21 25.34 -19.52
CA GLU A 177 14.67 25.90 -18.29
C GLU A 177 13.82 24.89 -17.51
N THR A 178 13.07 24.04 -18.24
CA THR A 178 12.33 22.93 -17.65
C THR A 178 13.29 21.92 -17.01
N ILE A 179 14.41 21.59 -17.67
CA ILE A 179 15.43 20.69 -17.09
C ILE A 179 16.06 21.32 -15.85
N ARG A 180 16.42 22.61 -15.86
CA ARG A 180 16.94 23.30 -14.65
C ARG A 180 15.97 23.23 -13.48
N THR A 181 14.68 23.44 -13.75
CA THR A 181 13.62 23.34 -12.73
C THR A 181 13.53 21.93 -12.16
N HIS A 182 13.58 20.90 -13.00
CA HIS A 182 13.60 19.51 -12.53
C HIS A 182 14.85 19.20 -11.72
N THR A 183 16.04 19.63 -12.18
CA THR A 183 17.30 19.45 -11.45
C THR A 183 17.25 20.11 -10.07
N LYS A 184 16.72 21.32 -9.96
CA LYS A 184 16.56 21.99 -8.65
C LYS A 184 15.66 21.20 -7.70
N ARG A 185 14.56 20.64 -8.21
CA ARG A 185 13.67 19.78 -7.42
C ARG A 185 14.32 18.44 -7.04
N ILE A 186 15.16 17.88 -7.91
CA ILE A 186 15.96 16.68 -7.62
C ILE A 186 16.94 16.96 -6.48
N LEU A 187 17.71 18.05 -6.57
CA LEU A 187 18.64 18.47 -5.52
C LEU A 187 17.95 18.67 -4.17
N ALA A 188 16.80 19.36 -4.17
CA ALA A 188 16.02 19.59 -2.96
C ALA A 188 15.52 18.27 -2.33
N LYS A 189 14.99 17.35 -3.14
CA LYS A 189 14.52 16.03 -2.67
C LYS A 189 15.65 15.14 -2.16
N LEU A 190 16.83 15.22 -2.76
CA LEU A 190 17.99 14.43 -2.36
C LEU A 190 18.83 15.11 -1.26
N GLU A 191 18.39 16.27 -0.74
CA GLU A 191 19.13 17.08 0.23
C GLU A 191 20.58 17.37 -0.23
N ALA A 192 20.77 17.50 -1.55
CA ALA A 192 22.07 17.65 -2.17
C ALA A 192 22.34 19.11 -2.52
N SER A 193 23.52 19.60 -2.15
CA SER A 193 23.98 20.95 -2.47
C SER A 193 24.55 21.07 -3.88
N THR A 194 24.95 19.94 -4.50
CA THR A 194 25.53 19.92 -5.85
C THR A 194 25.01 18.77 -6.69
N ARG A 195 25.07 18.91 -8.02
CA ARG A 195 24.73 17.84 -8.99
C ARG A 195 25.53 16.57 -8.71
N THR A 196 26.84 16.70 -8.47
CA THR A 196 27.73 15.56 -8.20
C THR A 196 27.31 14.83 -6.92
N GLN A 197 26.96 15.57 -5.88
CA GLN A 197 26.44 14.98 -4.63
C GLN A 197 25.11 14.26 -4.85
N ALA A 198 24.20 14.82 -5.65
CA ALA A 198 22.94 14.17 -5.99
C ALA A 198 23.12 12.87 -6.77
N VAL A 199 24.07 12.83 -7.73
CA VAL A 199 24.42 11.61 -8.46
C VAL A 199 25.00 10.56 -7.51
N ALA A 200 25.93 10.95 -6.63
CA ALA A 200 26.54 10.03 -5.65
C ALA A 200 25.49 9.45 -4.68
N ILE A 201 24.50 10.25 -4.27
CA ILE A 201 23.36 9.81 -3.47
C ILE A 201 22.47 8.86 -4.31
N GLY A 202 22.20 9.21 -5.57
CA GLY A 202 21.41 8.39 -6.49
C GLY A 202 21.96 6.98 -6.68
N ILE A 203 23.28 6.85 -6.89
CA ILE A 203 23.95 5.55 -7.02
C ILE A 203 23.93 4.78 -5.70
N ARG A 204 24.26 5.45 -4.57
CA ARG A 204 24.33 4.84 -3.25
C ARG A 204 23.02 4.19 -2.81
N TYR A 205 21.89 4.79 -3.16
CA TYR A 205 20.56 4.31 -2.78
C TYR A 205 19.84 3.54 -3.91
N GLY A 206 20.53 3.20 -5.00
CA GLY A 206 19.95 2.40 -6.10
C GLY A 206 18.84 3.12 -6.87
N LEU A 207 18.85 4.46 -6.91
CA LEU A 207 17.86 5.27 -7.63
C LEU A 207 18.18 5.38 -9.13
N ILE A 208 19.46 5.19 -9.47
CA ILE A 208 20.07 5.22 -10.80
C ILE A 208 21.23 4.21 -10.81
N ASN A 209 21.60 3.70 -11.99
CA ASN A 209 22.60 2.66 -12.19
C ASN A 209 23.94 3.20 -12.68
#